data_AF-A0AAP5I9Y3-F1
#
_entry.id   AF-A0AAP5I9Y3-F1
#
_cell.length_a   1.000
_cell.length_b   1.000
_cell.length_c   1.000
_cell.angle_alpha   90.00
_cell.angle_beta   90.00
_cell.angle_gamma   90.00
#
_symmetry.space_group_name_H-M   'P 1'
#
loop_
_entity.id
_entity.type
_entity.pdbx_description
1 polymer ?
#
loop_
_entity_poly.entity_id
_entity_poly.type
_entity_poly.pdbx_seq_one_letter_code
_entity_poly.pdbx_strand_id
1 'polypeptide(L)' 'MSTGKGIKRTKNRPVLYEEFKKCRGIYLTDTAWKLAQEKAHSLEISASEYIEQLIRERHGS' A
#
# COMPACT_ATOMS: atom_id res chain seq x y z
N MET A 1 6.27 -0.48 19.81
CA MET A 1 6.23 -0.47 18.33
C MET A 1 7.09 -1.61 17.82
N SER A 2 6.46 -2.69 17.36
CA SER A 2 7.15 -3.93 17.02
C SER A 2 7.73 -3.82 15.62
N THR A 3 9.04 -3.59 15.54
CA THR A 3 9.81 -3.67 14.30
C THR A 3 9.78 -5.12 13.80
N GLY A 4 9.31 -5.34 12.57
CA GLY A 4 9.18 -6.65 11.92
C GLY A 4 10.51 -7.35 11.62
N LYS A 5 11.39 -7.41 12.61
CA LYS A 5 12.71 -8.04 12.56
C LYS A 5 12.52 -9.54 12.81
N GLY A 6 12.44 -10.33 11.72
CA GLY A 6 12.37 -11.79 11.79
C GLY A 6 11.21 -12.46 11.04
N ILE A 7 10.33 -11.70 10.37
CA ILE A 7 9.21 -12.29 9.63
C ILE A 7 9.67 -12.68 8.22
N LYS A 8 9.67 -13.99 7.91
CA LYS A 8 9.89 -14.49 6.54
C LYS A 8 8.85 -13.85 5.61
N ARG A 9 9.32 -13.07 4.64
CA ARG A 9 8.48 -12.41 3.63
C ARG A 9 7.72 -13.48 2.84
N THR A 10 6.42 -13.54 3.01
CA THR A 10 5.53 -14.40 2.21
C THR A 10 4.97 -13.55 1.08
N LYS A 11 5.02 -14.06 -0.16
CA LYS A 11 4.52 -13.34 -1.34
C LYS A 11 3.05 -12.93 -1.10
N ASN A 12 2.72 -11.65 -1.34
CA ASN A 12 1.40 -11.03 -1.14
C ASN A 12 0.91 -10.81 0.30
N ARG A 13 1.74 -10.93 1.34
CA ARG A 13 1.38 -10.51 2.70
C ARG A 13 2.01 -9.15 3.04
N PRO A 14 1.22 -8.10 3.33
CA PRO A 14 1.77 -6.85 3.85
C PRO A 14 2.50 -7.12 5.18
N VAL A 15 3.67 -6.52 5.37
CA VAL A 15 4.57 -6.80 6.52
C VAL A 15 3.94 -6.38 7.85
N LEU A 16 2.97 -5.46 7.81
CA LEU A 16 2.41 -4.79 8.98
C LEU A 16 0.97 -5.21 9.31
N TYR A 17 0.30 -6.01 8.47
CA TYR A 17 -1.13 -6.30 8.62
C TYR A 17 -1.48 -7.76 8.33
N GLU A 18 -2.46 -8.29 9.05
CA GLU A 18 -2.84 -9.71 9.02
C GLU A 18 -3.74 -10.09 7.83
N GLU A 19 -4.38 -9.12 7.16
CA GLU A 19 -5.31 -9.39 6.07
C GLU A 19 -4.62 -9.61 4.72
N PHE A 20 -5.03 -10.67 4.00
CA PHE A 20 -4.60 -10.91 2.63
C PHE A 20 -5.25 -9.91 1.66
N LYS A 21 -4.43 -9.29 0.81
CA LYS A 21 -4.94 -8.43 -0.26
C LYS A 21 -5.80 -9.25 -1.21
N LYS A 22 -7.08 -8.85 -1.36
CA LYS A 22 -7.97 -9.36 -2.41
C LYS A 22 -7.87 -8.46 -3.62
N CYS A 23 -7.89 -9.03 -4.83
CA CYS A 23 -7.91 -8.24 -6.05
C CYS A 23 -9.22 -7.43 -6.10
N ARG A 24 -9.10 -6.11 -6.04
CA ARG A 24 -10.22 -5.15 -6.14
C ARG A 24 -9.85 -4.17 -7.25
N GLY A 25 -10.68 -4.09 -8.28
CA GLY A 25 -10.50 -3.12 -9.35
C GLY A 25 -11.06 -1.75 -8.93
N ILE A 26 -10.28 -0.70 -9.15
CA ILE A 26 -10.74 0.69 -9.02
C ILE A 26 -10.44 1.42 -10.32
N TYR A 27 -11.34 2.32 -10.72
CA TYR A 27 -11.12 3.20 -11.86
C TYR A 27 -10.53 4.52 -11.37
N LEU A 28 -9.42 4.93 -11.96
CA LEU A 28 -8.71 6.17 -11.66
C LEU A 28 -8.49 6.93 -12.97
N THR A 29 -8.37 8.26 -12.88
CA THR A 29 -7.90 9.05 -14.03
C THR A 29 -6.41 8.80 -14.25
N ASP A 30 -5.95 8.95 -15.49
CA ASP A 30 -4.53 8.76 -15.83
C ASP A 30 -3.60 9.64 -14.97
N THR A 31 -4.01 10.88 -14.72
CA THR A 31 -3.27 11.82 -13.87
C THR A 31 -3.15 11.30 -12.44
N ALA A 32 -4.25 10.84 -11.85
CA ALA A 32 -4.24 10.31 -10.48
C ALA A 32 -3.37 9.04 -10.37
N TRP A 33 -3.42 8.17 -11.38
CA TRP A 33 -2.60 6.96 -11.41
C TRP A 33 -1.10 7.24 -11.55
N LYS A 34 -0.71 8.21 -12.40
CA LYS A 34 0.68 8.64 -12.53
C LYS A 34 1.23 9.22 -11.23
N LEU A 35 0.48 10.13 -10.60
CA LEU A 35 0.87 10.70 -9.31
C LEU A 35 1.02 9.63 -8.22
N ALA A 36 0.12 8.66 -8.19
CA ALA A 36 0.21 7.53 -7.26
C ALA A 36 1.47 6.68 -7.51
N GLN A 37 1.82 6.41 -8.76
CA GLN A 37 3.03 5.68 -9.11
C GLN A 37 4.31 6.45 -8.74
N GLU A 38 4.39 7.73 -9.08
CA GLU A 38 5.54 8.58 -8.76
C GLU A 38 5.78 8.64 -7.26
N LYS A 39 4.70 8.83 -6.48
CA LYS A 39 4.81 8.89 -5.02
C LYS A 39 5.17 7.53 -4.42
N ALA A 40 4.57 6.45 -4.91
CA ALA A 40 4.90 5.10 -4.47
C ALA A 40 6.37 4.75 -4.76
N HIS A 41 6.88 5.12 -5.93
CA HIS A 41 8.29 4.95 -6.28
C HIS A 41 9.22 5.73 -5.35
N SER A 42 8.87 6.98 -5.01
CA SER A 42 9.66 7.80 -4.06
C SER A 42 9.71 7.23 -2.65
N LEU A 43 8.72 6.42 -2.28
CA LEU A 43 8.57 5.78 -0.98
C LEU A 43 9.02 4.31 -0.98
N GLU A 44 9.54 3.81 -2.11
CA GLU A 44 9.91 2.40 -2.31
C GLU A 44 8.79 1.40 -1.97
N ILE A 45 7.54 1.79 -2.19
CA ILE A 45 6.34 0.96 -1.98
C ILE A 45 5.58 0.75 -3.28
N SER A 46 4.64 -0.21 -3.27
CA SER A 46 3.73 -0.41 -4.41
C SER A 46 2.67 0.69 -4.49
N ALA A 47 2.18 1.02 -5.69
CA ALA A 47 1.09 1.98 -5.88
C ALA A 47 -0.18 1.59 -5.10
N SER A 48 -0.48 0.29 -5.00
CA SER A 48 -1.61 -0.19 -4.17
C SER A 48 -1.39 0.07 -2.68
N GLU A 49 -0.16 -0.11 -2.18
CA GLU A 49 0.17 0.21 -0.77
C GLU A 49 0.06 1.71 -0.50
N TYR A 50 0.52 2.54 -1.43
CA TYR A 50 0.39 3.99 -1.32
C TYR A 50 -1.08 4.44 -1.25
N ILE A 51 -1.95 3.86 -2.08
CA ILE A 51 -3.39 4.14 -2.05
C ILE A 51 -4.01 3.68 -0.73
N GLU A 52 -3.65 2.49 -0.24
CA GLU A 52 -4.12 2.00 1.06
C GLU A 52 -3.67 2.91 2.22
N GLN A 53 -2.43 3.41 2.19
CA GLN A 53 -1.92 4.37 3.18
C GLN A 53 -2.68 5.70 3.12
N LEU A 54 -2.90 6.27 1.93
CA LEU A 54 -3.68 7.50 1.76
C LEU A 54 -5.10 7.37 2.34
N ILE A 55 -5.77 6.24 2.08
CA ILE A 55 -7.11 5.97 2.61
C ILE A 55 -7.04 5.90 4.14
N ARG A 56 -6.04 5.23 4.71
CA ARG A 56 -5.87 5.13 6.17
C ARG A 56 -5.54 6.47 6.82
N GLU A 57 -4.71 7.31 6.22
CA GLU A 57 -4.43 8.67 6.72
C GLU A 57 -5.69 9.56 6.71
N ARG A 58 -6.55 9.41 5.70
CA ARG A 58 -7.81 10.16 5.57
C ARG A 58 -8.93 9.65 6.50
N HIS A 59 -8.92 8.36 6.84
CA HIS A 59 -9.95 7.73 7.68
C HIS A 59 -9.50 7.42 9.12
N GLY A 60 -8.21 7.56 9.43
CA GLY A 60 -7.65 7.38 10.75
C GLY A 60 -7.75 8.66 11.59
N SER A 61 -8.77 8.71 12.45
CA SER A 61 -8.77 9.46 13.71
C SER A 61 -8.36 8.55 14.86
#